data_AF-A0A2K3JMC9-F1
#
_entry.id   AF-A0A2K3JMC9-F1
#
_cell.length_a   1.000
_cell.length_b   1.000
_cell.length_c   1.000
_cell.angle_alpha   90.00
_cell.angle_beta   90.00
_cell.angle_gamma   90.00
#
_symmetry.space_group_name_H-M   'P 1'
#
loop_
_entity.id
_entity.type
_entity.pdbx_description
1 polymer ?
#
loop_
_entity_poly.entity_id
_entity_poly.type
_entity_poly.pdbx_seq_one_letter_code
_entity_poly.pdbx_strand_id
1 'polypeptide(L)'
;MFKNFGTSILVPSVQELAKQPITEVPERYLQPNQDPVVVSNTTSLQQVPVIDLSKLLSEDATELEKFDHACKEWGFFQLINHGVDPTLVENIKIGVGEFLTLPAEEKKKLLQTSDDMEGFGQLFVTSENQKLEWADLFYTTTLPSHGRNPRLFPNIPQPF
;
A
#
# COMPACT_ATOMS: atom_id res chain seq x y z
N MET A 1 23.69 2.02 11.96
CA MET A 1 22.79 2.20 13.13
C MET A 1 21.39 1.90 12.63
N PHE A 2 20.76 0.82 13.09
CA PHE A 2 19.38 0.52 12.71
C PHE A 2 18.48 1.63 13.25
N LYS A 3 17.76 2.33 12.38
CA LYS A 3 16.76 3.30 12.83
C LYS A 3 15.59 2.50 13.38
N ASN A 4 15.24 2.74 14.65
CA ASN A 4 14.00 2.25 15.21
C ASN A 4 12.88 3.13 14.66
N PHE A 5 12.00 2.57 13.82
CA PHE A 5 10.91 3.29 13.16
C PHE A 5 9.65 3.38 14.03
N GLY A 6 9.73 2.93 15.28
CA GLY A 6 8.59 2.86 16.21
C GLY A 6 8.07 1.43 16.32
N THR A 7 6.96 1.27 17.03
CA THR A 7 6.31 -0.02 17.31
C THR A 7 4.84 0.05 16.92
N SER A 8 4.27 -1.07 16.46
CA SER A 8 2.83 -1.23 16.21
C SER A 8 2.31 -2.34 17.10
N ILE A 9 1.10 -2.20 17.63
CA ILE A 9 0.41 -3.33 18.26
C ILE A 9 0.10 -4.35 17.17
N LEU A 10 0.53 -5.60 17.38
CA LEU A 10 0.24 -6.68 16.44
C LEU A 10 -1.25 -7.01 16.47
N VAL A 11 -1.87 -7.03 15.30
CA VAL A 11 -3.28 -7.39 15.11
C VAL A 11 -3.41 -8.62 14.21
N PRO A 12 -4.51 -9.38 14.30
CA PRO A 12 -4.72 -10.54 13.44
C PRO A 12 -4.74 -10.16 11.95
N SER A 13 -4.24 -11.06 11.10
CA SER A 13 -4.33 -10.90 9.64
C SER A 13 -5.79 -10.95 9.19
N VAL A 14 -6.19 -9.96 8.39
CA VAL A 14 -7.50 -9.90 7.76
C VAL A 14 -7.68 -11.01 6.73
N GLN A 15 -6.62 -11.38 6.00
CA GLN A 15 -6.63 -12.52 5.09
C GLN A 15 -6.95 -13.83 5.81
N GLU A 16 -6.40 -14.06 7.01
CA GLU A 16 -6.72 -15.26 7.80
C GLU A 16 -8.12 -15.20 8.43
N LEU A 17 -8.57 -14.02 8.88
CA LEU A 17 -9.94 -13.82 9.35
C LEU A 17 -10.96 -14.11 8.24
N ALA A 18 -10.70 -13.67 7.01
CA ALA A 18 -11.59 -13.87 5.87
C ALA A 18 -11.73 -15.34 5.44
N LYS A 19 -10.81 -16.23 5.83
CA LYS A 19 -10.90 -17.69 5.59
C LYS A 19 -11.80 -18.40 6.60
N GLN A 20 -12.09 -17.76 7.74
CA GLN A 20 -12.94 -18.33 8.78
C GLN A 20 -14.42 -18.18 8.40
N PRO A 21 -15.32 -19.03 8.91
CA PRO A 21 -16.76 -18.92 8.67
C PRO A 21 -17.38 -17.80 9.52
N ILE A 22 -16.88 -16.56 9.36
CA ILE A 22 -17.43 -15.39 10.04
C ILE A 22 -18.74 -14.97 9.36
N THR A 23 -19.79 -14.79 10.16
CA THR A 23 -21.09 -14.28 9.68
C THR A 23 -21.19 -12.76 9.80
N GLU A 24 -20.37 -12.16 10.66
CA GLU A 24 -20.33 -10.73 10.94
C GLU A 24 -18.87 -10.26 11.02
N VAL A 25 -18.63 -9.03 10.59
CA VAL A 25 -17.32 -8.39 10.68
C VAL A 25 -17.06 -7.98 12.14
N PRO A 26 -15.88 -8.27 12.73
CA PRO A 26 -15.59 -7.90 14.11
C PRO A 26 -15.71 -6.39 14.37
N GLU A 27 -16.10 -6.02 15.58
CA GLU A 27 -16.43 -4.63 15.95
C GLU A 27 -15.29 -3.64 15.68
N ARG A 28 -14.02 -4.05 15.81
CA ARG A 28 -12.87 -3.18 15.52
C ARG A 28 -12.79 -2.74 14.06
N TYR A 29 -13.44 -3.43 13.12
CA TYR A 29 -13.44 -3.05 11.69
C TYR A 29 -14.71 -2.29 11.28
N LEU A 30 -15.69 -2.16 12.19
CA LEU A 30 -16.89 -1.36 11.94
C LEU A 30 -16.58 0.13 12.08
N GLN A 31 -16.59 0.84 10.95
CA GLN A 31 -16.35 2.27 10.90
C GLN A 31 -17.55 3.04 11.47
N PRO A 32 -17.36 3.91 12.47
CA PRO A 32 -18.43 4.77 12.98
C PRO A 32 -18.77 5.82 11.91
N ASN A 33 -20.07 6.14 11.78
CA ASN A 33 -20.55 7.21 10.89
C ASN A 33 -20.09 7.06 9.44
N GLN A 34 -20.41 5.93 8.80
CA GLN A 34 -20.33 5.90 7.34
C GLN A 34 -21.28 6.98 6.80
N ASP A 35 -20.69 8.04 6.22
CA ASP A 35 -21.46 8.99 5.44
C ASP A 35 -22.29 8.19 4.42
N PRO A 36 -23.56 8.54 4.19
CA PRO A 36 -24.39 7.85 3.22
C PRO A 36 -23.62 7.80 1.90
N VAL A 37 -23.51 6.60 1.31
CA VAL A 37 -22.86 6.41 0.01
C VAL A 37 -23.49 7.39 -0.96
N VAL A 38 -22.77 8.47 -1.27
CA VAL A 38 -23.22 9.44 -2.25
C VAL A 38 -23.08 8.75 -3.61
N VAL A 39 -24.15 8.10 -4.05
CA VAL A 39 -24.28 7.64 -5.43
C VAL A 39 -24.52 8.89 -6.28
N SER A 40 -23.45 9.67 -6.51
CA SER A 40 -23.48 10.76 -7.48
C SER A 40 -23.62 10.17 -8.87
N ASN A 41 -24.56 10.69 -9.67
CA ASN A 41 -24.63 10.42 -11.10
C ASN A 41 -23.24 10.64 -11.73
N THR A 42 -22.59 9.56 -12.15
CA THR A 42 -21.17 9.54 -12.55
C THR A 42 -20.90 10.23 -13.88
N THR A 43 -21.94 10.68 -14.58
CA THR A 43 -21.87 11.28 -15.92
C THR A 43 -21.25 12.68 -15.95
N SER A 44 -21.05 13.33 -14.81
CA SER A 44 -20.49 14.69 -14.69
C SER A 44 -19.37 14.81 -13.65
N LEU A 45 -18.84 13.71 -13.13
CA LEU A 45 -17.75 13.79 -12.15
C LEU A 45 -16.47 14.25 -12.85
N GLN A 46 -15.77 15.20 -12.23
CA GLN A 46 -14.44 15.57 -12.66
C GLN A 46 -13.56 14.31 -12.64
N GLN A 47 -12.83 14.07 -13.72
CA GLN A 47 -11.94 12.91 -13.83
C GLN A 47 -10.60 13.24 -13.19
N VAL A 48 -10.00 12.25 -12.51
CA VAL A 48 -8.64 12.37 -11.95
C VAL A 48 -7.68 12.79 -13.07
N PRO A 49 -6.88 13.85 -12.90
CA PRO A 49 -5.94 14.30 -13.91
C PRO A 49 -4.98 13.19 -14.34
N VAL A 50 -4.73 13.07 -15.65
CA VAL A 50 -3.75 12.12 -16.21
C VAL A 50 -2.60 12.92 -16.78
N ILE A 51 -1.40 12.78 -16.24
CA ILE A 51 -0.20 13.53 -16.62
C ILE A 51 0.71 12.66 -17.49
N ASP A 52 1.21 13.20 -18.60
CA ASP A 52 2.17 12.52 -19.47
C ASP A 52 3.61 12.91 -19.11
N LEU A 53 4.36 11.97 -18.52
CA LEU A 53 5.74 12.25 -18.09
C LEU A 53 6.66 12.56 -19.28
N SER A 54 6.44 11.95 -20.44
CA SER A 54 7.30 12.15 -21.61
C SER A 54 7.22 13.58 -22.14
N LYS A 55 6.04 14.21 -22.04
CA LYS A 55 5.82 15.61 -22.40
C LYS A 55 6.44 16.57 -21.39
N LEU A 56 6.33 16.26 -20.09
CA LEU A 56 7.00 17.03 -19.04
C LEU A 56 8.52 17.05 -19.25
N LEU A 57 9.12 15.89 -19.56
CA LEU A 57 10.55 15.80 -19.86
C LEU A 57 10.95 16.48 -21.17
N SER A 58 9.99 16.72 -22.06
CA SER A 58 10.17 17.49 -23.30
C SER A 58 9.88 18.99 -23.12
N GLU A 59 9.72 19.45 -21.87
CA GLU A 59 9.43 20.85 -21.52
C GLU A 59 8.13 21.39 -22.16
N ASP A 60 7.13 20.53 -22.37
CA ASP A 60 5.81 20.95 -22.84
C ASP A 60 5.11 21.84 -21.79
N ALA A 61 4.95 23.12 -22.12
CA ALA A 61 4.35 24.11 -21.22
C ALA A 61 2.89 23.79 -20.85
N THR A 62 2.13 23.16 -21.75
CA THR A 62 0.72 22.82 -21.50
C THR A 62 0.60 21.65 -20.52
N GLU A 63 1.48 20.65 -20.64
CA GLU A 63 1.51 19.53 -19.70
C GLU A 63 2.06 19.97 -18.34
N LEU A 64 3.02 20.92 -18.32
CA LEU A 64 3.53 21.51 -17.08
C LEU A 64 2.46 22.29 -16.31
N GLU A 65 1.67 23.12 -16.99
CA GLU A 65 0.55 23.86 -16.38
C GLU A 65 -0.51 22.90 -15.81
N LYS A 66 -0.84 21.85 -16.56
CA LYS A 66 -1.75 20.80 -16.14
C LYS A 66 -1.24 20.04 -14.91
N PHE A 67 0.07 19.77 -14.84
CA PHE A 67 0.71 19.16 -13.68
C PHE A 67 0.65 20.07 -12.45
N ASP A 68 0.99 21.36 -12.59
CA ASP A 68 0.87 22.36 -11.52
C ASP A 68 -0.56 22.46 -10.99
N HIS A 69 -1.54 22.51 -11.88
CA HIS A 69 -2.96 22.51 -11.54
C HIS A 69 -3.38 21.24 -10.79
N ALA A 70 -2.96 20.06 -11.25
CA ALA A 70 -3.24 18.80 -10.56
C ALA A 70 -2.64 18.76 -9.15
N CYS A 71 -1.42 19.28 -8.96
CA CYS A 71 -0.82 19.38 -7.64
C CYS A 71 -1.58 20.32 -6.69
N LYS A 72 -2.04 21.48 -7.19
CA LYS A 72 -2.71 22.51 -6.36
C LYS A 72 -4.16 22.17 -6.04
N GLU A 73 -4.94 21.76 -7.04
CA GLU A 73 -6.38 21.60 -6.90
C GLU A 73 -6.79 20.18 -6.53
N TRP A 74 -6.01 19.17 -6.91
CA TRP A 74 -6.32 17.77 -6.63
C TRP A 74 -5.45 17.16 -5.54
N GLY A 75 -4.15 17.46 -5.53
CA GLY A 75 -3.16 16.75 -4.70
C GLY A 75 -2.95 15.28 -5.14
N PHE A 76 -3.55 14.85 -6.24
CA PHE A 76 -3.46 13.49 -6.78
C PHE A 76 -3.65 13.48 -8.31
N PHE A 77 -2.95 12.59 -9.00
CA PHE A 77 -3.02 12.42 -10.45
C PHE A 77 -2.51 11.04 -10.85
N GLN A 78 -2.87 10.59 -12.05
CA GLN A 78 -2.29 9.41 -12.70
C GLN A 78 -1.12 9.85 -13.59
N LEU A 79 -0.07 9.03 -13.68
CA LEU A 79 1.07 9.29 -14.56
C LEU A 79 1.08 8.24 -15.68
N ILE A 80 1.20 8.67 -16.93
CA ILE A 80 1.38 7.81 -18.11
C ILE A 80 2.72 8.10 -18.77
N ASN A 81 3.17 7.20 -19.64
CA ASN A 81 4.48 7.30 -20.31
C ASN A 81 5.62 7.53 -19.30
N HIS A 82 5.51 6.92 -18.11
CA HIS A 82 6.40 7.12 -16.96
C HIS A 82 7.77 6.45 -17.10
N GLY A 83 8.04 5.77 -18.22
CA GLY A 83 9.35 5.16 -18.52
C GLY A 83 9.69 3.88 -17.74
N VAL A 84 8.79 3.40 -16.88
CA VAL A 84 8.95 2.10 -16.19
C VAL A 84 8.50 0.99 -17.13
N ASP A 85 9.32 -0.04 -17.29
CA ASP A 85 9.01 -1.21 -18.12
C ASP A 85 7.68 -1.85 -17.70
N PRO A 86 6.69 -1.96 -18.61
CA PRO A 86 5.41 -2.62 -18.33
C PRO A 86 5.58 -4.07 -17.85
N THR A 87 6.59 -4.80 -18.34
CA THR A 87 6.87 -6.17 -17.89
C THR A 87 7.32 -6.18 -16.44
N LEU A 88 8.11 -5.20 -15.98
CA LEU A 88 8.48 -5.08 -14.57
C LEU A 88 7.25 -4.82 -13.69
N VAL A 89 6.35 -3.92 -14.11
CA VAL A 89 5.11 -3.64 -13.37
C VAL A 89 4.25 -4.90 -13.24
N GLU A 90 4.14 -5.70 -14.31
CA GLU A 90 3.37 -6.94 -14.29
C GLU A 90 4.03 -8.01 -13.39
N ASN A 91 5.35 -8.16 -13.46
CA ASN A 91 6.09 -9.07 -12.59
C ASN A 91 5.92 -8.72 -11.10
N ILE A 92 5.89 -7.42 -10.76
CA ILE A 92 5.62 -6.98 -9.38
C ILE A 92 4.22 -7.42 -8.93
N LYS A 93 3.19 -7.23 -9.76
CA LYS A 93 1.82 -7.67 -9.42
C LYS A 93 1.76 -9.18 -9.18
N ILE A 94 2.37 -9.96 -10.08
CA ILE A 94 2.43 -11.42 -9.97
C ILE A 94 3.13 -11.81 -8.66
N GLY A 95 4.33 -11.28 -8.40
CA GLY A 95 5.09 -11.66 -7.22
C GLY A 95 4.45 -11.18 -5.90
N VAL A 96 3.70 -10.07 -5.89
CA VAL A 96 2.86 -9.70 -4.73
C VAL A 96 1.73 -10.71 -4.54
N GLY A 97 1.08 -11.15 -5.62
CA GLY A 97 0.07 -12.21 -5.57
C GLY A 97 0.65 -13.52 -5.01
N GLU A 98 1.80 -13.96 -5.52
CA GLU A 98 2.52 -15.14 -5.04
C GLU A 98 2.90 -15.01 -3.56
N PHE A 99 3.45 -13.86 -3.15
CA PHE A 99 3.76 -13.54 -1.76
C PHE A 99 2.53 -13.71 -0.84
N LEU A 100 1.37 -13.21 -1.25
CA LEU A 100 0.12 -13.34 -0.50
C LEU A 100 -0.41 -14.78 -0.44
N THR A 101 0.11 -15.70 -1.25
CA THR A 101 -0.24 -17.13 -1.23
C THR A 101 0.79 -18.01 -0.53
N LEU A 102 1.89 -17.42 -0.03
CA LEU A 102 2.93 -18.17 0.67
C LEU A 102 2.38 -18.99 1.86
N PRO A 103 2.97 -20.17 2.12
CA PRO A 103 2.66 -20.94 3.33
C PRO A 103 2.89 -20.13 4.60
N ALA A 104 2.14 -20.45 5.66
CA ALA A 104 2.24 -19.74 6.93
C ALA A 104 3.66 -19.74 7.52
N GLU A 105 4.44 -20.81 7.34
CA GLU A 105 5.82 -20.87 7.83
C GLU A 105 6.76 -19.89 7.13
N GLU A 106 6.58 -19.67 5.83
CA GLU A 106 7.37 -18.68 5.08
C GLU A 106 6.92 -17.26 5.40
N LYS A 107 5.60 -17.01 5.49
CA LYS A 107 5.07 -15.71 5.91
C LYS A 107 5.51 -15.31 7.30
N LYS A 108 5.67 -16.26 8.24
CA LYS A 108 6.15 -16.01 9.62
C LYS A 108 7.50 -15.30 9.65
N LYS A 109 8.41 -15.61 8.71
CA LYS A 109 9.74 -14.96 8.61
C LYS A 109 9.63 -13.47 8.25
N LEU A 110 8.51 -13.10 7.63
CA LEU A 110 8.23 -11.79 7.06
C LEU A 110 7.26 -10.96 7.91
N LEU A 111 6.75 -11.48 9.03
CA LEU A 111 5.86 -10.75 9.93
C LEU A 111 6.55 -9.57 10.61
N GLN A 112 5.77 -8.56 11.00
CA GLN A 112 6.17 -7.54 11.96
C GLN A 112 6.47 -8.15 13.33
N THR A 113 7.26 -7.46 14.14
CA THR A 113 7.48 -7.79 15.55
C THR A 113 7.02 -6.64 16.43
N SER A 114 6.96 -6.85 17.76
CA SER A 114 6.64 -5.76 18.69
C SER A 114 7.63 -4.60 18.62
N ASP A 115 8.85 -4.86 18.18
CA ASP A 115 9.97 -3.92 18.19
C ASP A 115 10.30 -3.37 16.80
N ASP A 116 9.62 -3.86 15.75
CA ASP A 116 9.88 -3.55 14.35
C ASP A 116 8.59 -3.54 13.52
N MET A 117 8.22 -2.36 13.04
CA MET A 117 7.03 -2.15 12.21
C MET A 117 7.23 -2.58 10.75
N GLU A 118 8.44 -2.93 10.32
CA GLU A 118 8.65 -3.50 9.00
C GLU A 118 8.22 -4.98 8.95
N GLY A 119 7.61 -5.37 7.84
CA GLY A 119 7.11 -6.70 7.57
C GLY A 119 5.61 -6.72 7.25
N PHE A 120 5.05 -7.92 7.30
CA PHE A 120 3.64 -8.21 7.07
C PHE A 120 2.82 -7.98 8.34
N GLY A 121 1.78 -7.15 8.24
CA GLY A 121 0.88 -6.77 9.34
C GLY A 121 0.13 -5.47 9.04
N GLN A 122 -0.37 -4.80 10.07
CA GLN A 122 -0.98 -3.47 9.95
C GLN A 122 -0.06 -2.40 10.55
N LEU A 123 0.03 -1.26 9.88
CA LEU A 123 0.82 -0.12 10.35
C LEU A 123 0.02 0.79 11.27
N PHE A 124 0.72 1.47 12.17
CA PHE A 124 0.19 2.54 13.03
C PHE A 124 -0.98 2.10 13.93
N VAL A 125 -0.97 0.86 14.41
CA VAL A 125 -1.91 0.43 15.46
C VAL A 125 -1.35 0.86 16.81
N THR A 126 -2.02 1.84 17.42
CA THR A 126 -1.53 2.53 18.63
C THR A 126 -2.35 2.24 19.88
N SER A 127 -3.55 1.66 19.75
CA SER A 127 -4.39 1.30 20.89
C SER A 127 -5.31 0.10 20.62
N GLU A 128 -5.73 -0.58 21.68
CA GLU A 128 -6.66 -1.72 21.58
C GLU A 128 -8.10 -1.33 21.18
N ASN A 129 -8.44 -0.05 21.31
CA ASN A 129 -9.76 0.46 20.94
C ASN A 129 -9.76 1.10 19.53
N GLN A 130 -8.60 1.18 18.87
CA GLN A 130 -8.48 1.72 17.53
C GLN A 130 -9.30 0.88 16.54
N LYS A 131 -10.03 1.58 15.67
CA LYS A 131 -10.69 0.96 14.51
C LYS A 131 -9.64 0.58 13.47
N LEU A 132 -9.77 -0.62 12.93
CA LEU A 132 -8.83 -1.23 12.01
C LEU A 132 -9.37 -1.19 10.58
N GLU A 133 -8.45 -1.17 9.62
CA GLU A 133 -8.80 -1.32 8.22
C GLU A 133 -8.98 -2.80 7.87
N TRP A 134 -9.87 -3.09 6.93
CA TRP A 134 -10.04 -4.44 6.39
C TRP A 134 -8.97 -4.74 5.34
N ALA A 135 -7.70 -4.71 5.76
CA ALA A 135 -6.54 -4.89 4.91
C ALA A 135 -5.38 -5.54 5.68
N ASP A 136 -4.51 -6.23 4.93
CA ASP A 136 -3.17 -6.59 5.38
C ASP A 136 -2.15 -5.83 4.52
N LEU A 137 -1.03 -5.41 5.11
CA LEU A 137 0.03 -4.70 4.43
C LEU A 137 1.36 -5.43 4.57
N PHE A 138 2.25 -5.22 3.61
CA PHE A 138 3.68 -5.49 3.77
C PHE A 138 4.44 -4.18 3.63
N TYR A 139 5.18 -3.80 4.67
CA TYR A 139 5.93 -2.56 4.70
C TYR A 139 7.42 -2.82 4.87
N THR A 140 8.25 -2.19 4.03
CA THR A 140 9.70 -2.21 4.23
C THR A 140 10.39 -0.99 3.63
N THR A 141 11.51 -0.60 4.23
CA THR A 141 12.39 0.43 3.71
C THR A 141 13.24 -0.12 2.56
N THR A 142 13.07 0.43 1.36
CA THR A 142 13.81 0.00 0.16
C THR A 142 15.07 0.81 -0.12
N LEU A 143 15.11 2.07 0.32
CA LEU A 143 16.23 2.99 0.13
C LEU A 143 16.49 3.84 1.39
N PRO A 144 17.76 4.22 1.66
CA PRO A 144 18.97 3.74 0.96
C PRO A 144 19.25 2.26 1.23
N SER A 145 20.07 1.61 0.40
CA SER A 145 20.28 0.15 0.46
C SER A 145 20.80 -0.36 1.81
N HIS A 146 21.63 0.44 2.50
CA HIS A 146 22.13 0.11 3.85
C HIS A 146 21.07 0.23 4.96
N GLY A 147 19.93 0.85 4.67
CA GLY A 147 18.78 0.94 5.57
C GLY A 147 17.79 -0.20 5.41
N ARG A 148 18.02 -1.11 4.44
CA ARG A 148 17.17 -2.27 4.20
C ARG A 148 17.23 -3.23 5.39
N ASN A 149 16.06 -3.72 5.80
CA ASN A 149 15.95 -4.62 6.93
C ASN A 149 16.61 -5.99 6.60
N PRO A 150 17.71 -6.37 7.29
CA PRO A 150 18.46 -7.58 6.98
C PRO A 150 17.69 -8.86 7.36
N ARG A 151 16.64 -8.75 8.17
CA ARG A 151 15.75 -9.88 8.47
C ARG A 151 14.78 -10.14 7.32
N LEU A 152 14.26 -9.09 6.69
CA LEU A 152 13.21 -9.21 5.68
C LEU A 152 13.77 -9.53 4.29
N PHE A 153 14.71 -8.73 3.81
CA PHE A 153 15.17 -8.79 2.41
C PHE A 153 15.66 -10.18 1.95
N PRO A 154 16.40 -10.97 2.76
CA PRO A 154 16.81 -12.31 2.37
C PRO A 154 15.65 -13.32 2.24
N ASN A 155 14.50 -13.04 2.85
CA ASN A 155 13.33 -13.92 2.89
C ASN A 155 12.24 -13.51 1.90
N ILE A 156 12.38 -12.38 1.20
CA ILE A 156 11.45 -11.98 0.15
C ILE A 156 11.67 -12.91 -1.05
N PRO A 157 10.62 -13.61 -1.55
CA PRO A 157 10.74 -14.50 -2.70
C PRO A 157 11.39 -13.81 -3.90
N GLN A 158 12.28 -14.50 -4.60
CA GLN A 158 12.82 -14.05 -5.89
C GLN A 158 11.79 -14.42 -6.98
N PRO A 159 11.64 -13.65 -8.08
CA PRO A 159 12.75 -13.11 -8.87
C PRO A 159 12.86 -11.58 -8.94
N PHE A 160 12.31 -10.81 -8.00
CA PHE A 160 12.24 -9.34 -8.12
C PHE A 160 13.59 -8.67 -8.45
#